data_AF-A0A0G0VP69-F1
#
_entry.id   AF-A0A0G0VP69-F1
#
_cell.length_a   1.000
_cell.length_b   1.000
_cell.length_c   1.000
_cell.angle_alpha   90.00
_cell.angle_beta   90.00
_cell.angle_gamma   90.00
#
_symmetry.space_group_name_H-M   'P 1'
#
loop_
_entity.id
_entity.type
_entity.pdbx_description
1 polymer ?
#
loop_
_entity_poly.entity_id
_entity_poly.type
_entity_poly.pdbx_seq_one_letter_code
_entity_poly.pdbx_strand_id
1 'polypeptide(L)'
;LTKFIQDMVPLLHLDPIQAEPIKYIISELGANVFEHADSKIGALFCAQYYQKTNTIRLGIVDTGVGIQNTISVSHNADSDLEAIGLALTPGITGTTRNLGGTDYNAGAGLFFIKSIAKVNRNFFMIYSGNAMYKLLRTKRTKRVTLSADPFKDNHSGGEDFPYWQGTAVGIDISLDSTEEFSNLLELIRKTISEAIKTRKKEIYKRAIFI
;
A
#
# COMPACT_ATOMS: atom_id res chain seq x y z
N LEU A 1 8.88 -15.10 -4.62
CA LEU A 1 8.83 -14.02 -3.61
C LEU A 1 9.43 -14.45 -2.26
N THR A 2 9.00 -15.57 -1.66
CA THR A 2 9.44 -16.03 -0.33
C THR A 2 10.95 -16.15 -0.14
N LYS A 3 11.68 -16.71 -1.12
CA LYS A 3 13.15 -16.85 -1.05
C LYS A 3 13.88 -15.50 -1.06
N PHE A 4 13.45 -14.57 -1.92
CA PHE A 4 13.98 -13.19 -1.95
C PHE A 4 13.78 -12.46 -0.61
N ILE A 5 12.60 -12.61 0.00
CA ILE A 5 12.30 -12.00 1.30
C ILE A 5 13.17 -12.60 2.41
N GLN A 6 13.42 -13.91 2.40
CA GLN A 6 14.32 -14.58 3.35
C GLN A 6 15.76 -14.11 3.18
N ASP A 7 16.25 -13.97 1.94
CA ASP A 7 17.63 -13.57 1.65
C ASP A 7 17.88 -12.07 1.94
N MET A 8 16.85 -11.23 1.87
CA MET A 8 16.99 -9.79 2.05
C MET A 8 17.10 -9.35 3.51
N VAL A 9 16.50 -10.08 4.45
CA VAL A 9 16.52 -9.73 5.89
C VAL A 9 17.95 -9.68 6.44
N PRO A 10 18.82 -10.67 6.17
CA PRO A 10 20.24 -10.58 6.52
C PRO A 10 20.97 -9.41 5.83
N LEU A 11 20.64 -9.07 4.58
CA LEU A 11 21.29 -7.98 3.84
C LEU A 11 21.07 -6.61 4.47
N LEU A 12 19.93 -6.44 5.17
CA LEU A 12 19.61 -5.21 5.88
C LEU A 12 20.27 -5.12 7.26
N HIS A 13 20.94 -6.18 7.74
CA HIS A 13 21.56 -6.26 9.08
C HIS A 13 20.59 -5.90 10.21
N LEU A 14 19.33 -6.32 10.09
CA LEU A 14 18.27 -6.01 11.06
C LEU A 14 17.96 -7.19 11.96
N ASP A 15 17.49 -6.88 13.17
CA ASP A 15 16.86 -7.88 14.04
C ASP A 15 15.55 -8.40 13.42
N PRO A 16 15.17 -9.67 13.68
CA PRO A 16 13.97 -10.28 13.09
C PRO A 16 12.68 -9.46 13.29
N ILE A 17 12.52 -8.82 14.46
CA ILE A 17 11.36 -7.98 14.79
C ILE A 17 11.31 -6.73 13.90
N GLN A 18 12.46 -6.14 13.61
CA GLN A 18 12.56 -4.94 12.77
C GLN A 18 12.35 -5.25 11.28
N ALA A 19 12.51 -6.52 10.90
CA ALA A 19 12.39 -6.96 9.52
C ALA A 19 10.94 -7.26 9.10
N GLU A 20 10.05 -7.65 10.03
CA GLU A 20 8.64 -7.93 9.73
C GLU A 20 7.93 -6.81 8.96
N PRO A 21 8.09 -5.53 9.34
CA PRO A 21 7.55 -4.42 8.57
C PRO A 21 7.94 -4.37 7.10
N ILE A 22 9.22 -4.62 6.88
CA ILE A 22 9.83 -4.52 5.57
C ILE A 22 9.39 -5.71 4.73
N LYS A 23 9.38 -6.93 5.30
CA LYS A 23 8.87 -8.13 4.64
C LYS A 23 7.42 -7.94 4.20
N TYR A 24 6.59 -7.35 5.05
CA TYR A 24 5.19 -7.08 4.73
C TYR A 24 5.07 -6.13 3.53
N ILE A 25 5.70 -4.95 3.61
CA ILE A 25 5.64 -3.94 2.54
C ILE A 25 6.13 -4.54 1.22
N ILE A 26 7.23 -5.28 1.23
CA ILE A 26 7.76 -5.94 0.03
C ILE A 26 6.80 -6.98 -0.52
N SER A 27 6.17 -7.76 0.35
CA SER A 27 5.22 -8.78 -0.07
C SER A 27 4.02 -8.16 -0.77
N GLU A 28 3.45 -7.10 -0.19
CA GLU A 28 2.29 -6.39 -0.74
C GLU A 28 2.61 -5.66 -2.04
N LEU A 29 3.74 -4.94 -2.08
CA LEU A 29 4.19 -4.25 -3.29
C LEU A 29 4.51 -5.25 -4.41
N GLY A 30 5.19 -6.35 -4.09
CA GLY A 30 5.46 -7.42 -5.04
C GLY A 30 4.19 -8.09 -5.54
N ALA A 31 3.22 -8.37 -4.66
CA ALA A 31 1.93 -8.94 -5.03
C ALA A 31 1.18 -8.02 -6.01
N ASN A 32 1.14 -6.71 -5.77
CA ASN A 32 0.54 -5.75 -6.69
C ASN A 32 1.17 -5.83 -8.09
N VAL A 33 2.49 -5.96 -8.17
CA VAL A 33 3.17 -6.10 -9.47
C VAL A 33 2.77 -7.41 -10.15
N PHE A 34 2.83 -8.54 -9.44
CA PHE A 34 2.54 -9.85 -10.04
C PHE A 34 1.07 -10.01 -10.43
N GLU A 35 0.14 -9.41 -9.68
CA GLU A 35 -1.30 -9.53 -9.91
C GLU A 35 -1.84 -8.50 -10.92
N HIS A 36 -1.22 -7.32 -11.01
CA HIS A 36 -1.83 -6.19 -11.72
C HIS A 36 -0.93 -5.53 -12.76
N ALA A 37 0.40 -5.60 -12.65
CA ALA A 37 1.25 -4.82 -13.56
C ALA A 37 1.23 -5.36 -14.99
N ASP A 38 1.03 -6.67 -15.21
CA ASP A 38 1.22 -7.31 -16.53
C ASP A 38 2.59 -6.94 -17.18
N SER A 39 3.62 -6.84 -16.32
CA SER A 39 4.97 -6.45 -16.74
C SER A 39 5.77 -7.66 -17.19
N LYS A 40 6.34 -7.61 -18.41
CA LYS A 40 7.20 -8.67 -18.97
C LYS A 40 8.50 -8.88 -18.21
N ILE A 41 8.98 -7.82 -17.54
CA ILE A 41 10.25 -7.82 -16.80
C ILE A 41 10.03 -7.91 -15.28
N GLY A 42 8.77 -7.89 -14.82
CA GLY A 42 8.42 -7.77 -13.40
C GLY A 42 8.65 -6.36 -12.88
N ALA A 43 9.32 -6.25 -11.73
CA ALA A 43 9.65 -4.98 -11.09
C ALA A 43 11.10 -4.94 -10.60
N LEU A 44 11.62 -3.72 -10.49
CA LEU A 44 12.86 -3.43 -9.81
C LEU A 44 12.55 -3.01 -8.38
N PHE A 45 13.26 -3.62 -7.43
CA PHE A 45 13.16 -3.29 -6.02
C PHE A 45 14.48 -2.72 -5.51
N CYS A 46 14.40 -1.65 -4.73
CA CYS A 46 15.56 -1.01 -4.11
C CYS A 46 15.27 -0.79 -2.62
N ALA A 47 16.27 -1.10 -1.79
CA ALA A 47 16.25 -0.79 -0.37
C ALA A 47 17.58 -0.14 0.02
N GLN A 48 17.52 0.93 0.79
CA GLN A 48 18.71 1.58 1.30
C GLN A 48 18.56 1.98 2.76
N TYR A 49 19.52 1.55 3.58
CA TYR A 49 19.62 1.93 4.97
C TYR A 49 20.43 3.22 5.16
N TYR A 50 19.89 4.14 5.95
CA TYR A 50 20.50 5.42 6.32
C TYR A 50 20.81 5.43 7.82
N GLN A 51 22.06 5.09 8.16
CA GLN A 51 22.54 4.98 9.55
C GLN A 51 22.28 6.24 10.39
N LYS A 52 22.56 7.43 9.85
CA LYS A 52 22.42 8.70 10.58
C LYS A 52 20.99 8.99 11.05
N THR A 53 19.99 8.53 10.32
CA THR A 53 18.58 8.78 10.62
C THR A 53 17.86 7.51 11.09
N ASN A 54 18.59 6.40 11.24
CA ASN A 54 18.05 5.08 11.53
C ASN A 54 16.82 4.71 10.67
N THR A 55 16.90 5.01 9.36
CA THR A 55 15.77 4.89 8.43
C THR A 55 16.12 3.97 7.27
N ILE A 56 15.17 3.17 6.81
CA ILE A 56 15.25 2.42 5.55
C ILE A 56 14.31 3.05 4.54
N ARG A 57 14.82 3.30 3.34
CA ARG A 57 14.01 3.73 2.20
C ARG A 57 13.81 2.56 1.27
N LEU A 58 12.56 2.26 0.96
CA LEU A 58 12.18 1.22 0.02
C LEU A 58 11.58 1.86 -1.22
N GLY A 59 11.89 1.30 -2.38
CA GLY A 59 11.30 1.67 -3.66
C GLY A 59 11.03 0.44 -4.50
N ILE A 60 9.87 0.43 -5.16
CA ILE A 60 9.55 -0.53 -6.22
C ILE A 60 9.13 0.24 -7.46
N VAL A 61 9.52 -0.26 -8.63
CA VAL A 61 9.05 0.25 -9.91
C VAL A 61 8.80 -0.89 -10.88
N ASP A 62 7.67 -0.83 -11.59
CA ASP A 62 7.36 -1.70 -12.72
C ASP A 62 7.15 -0.88 -13.99
N THR A 63 7.19 -1.57 -15.14
CA THR A 63 6.85 -1.04 -16.46
C THR A 63 5.57 -1.68 -16.98
N GLY A 64 4.59 -1.82 -16.09
CA GLY A 64 3.31 -2.46 -16.35
C GLY A 64 2.28 -1.56 -17.01
N VAL A 65 1.03 -1.99 -16.97
CA VAL A 65 -0.11 -1.26 -17.56
C VAL A 65 -0.49 0.00 -16.77
N GLY A 66 -0.04 0.16 -15.52
CA GLY A 66 -0.37 1.30 -14.66
C GLY A 66 -1.68 1.14 -13.89
N ILE A 67 -1.88 2.00 -12.89
CA ILE A 67 -2.98 1.90 -11.92
C ILE A 67 -4.33 2.17 -12.56
N GLN A 68 -4.47 3.21 -13.40
CA GLN A 68 -5.76 3.53 -14.02
C GLN A 68 -6.30 2.36 -14.84
N ASN A 69 -5.46 1.75 -15.67
CA ASN A 69 -5.85 0.60 -16.49
C ASN A 69 -6.34 -0.61 -15.67
N THR A 70 -5.79 -0.81 -14.47
CA THR A 70 -6.16 -1.95 -13.61
C THR A 70 -7.39 -1.65 -12.76
N ILE A 71 -7.49 -0.45 -12.19
CA ILE A 71 -8.62 -0.05 -11.35
C ILE A 71 -9.89 0.15 -12.17
N SER A 72 -9.78 0.71 -13.39
CA SER A 72 -10.92 0.99 -14.28
C SER A 72 -11.70 -0.25 -14.71
N VAL A 73 -11.15 -1.45 -14.51
CA VAL A 73 -11.87 -2.72 -14.69
C VAL A 73 -13.06 -2.84 -13.72
N SER A 74 -12.87 -2.40 -12.47
CA SER A 74 -13.87 -2.56 -11.39
C SER A 74 -14.47 -1.25 -10.91
N HIS A 75 -13.74 -0.14 -10.98
CA HIS A 75 -14.14 1.17 -10.45
C HIS A 75 -13.86 2.25 -11.50
N ASN A 76 -14.84 3.10 -11.80
CA ASN A 76 -14.60 4.19 -12.75
C ASN A 76 -13.56 5.17 -12.19
N ALA A 77 -12.53 5.46 -12.97
CA ALA A 77 -11.50 6.43 -12.66
C ALA A 77 -11.24 7.28 -13.91
N ASP A 78 -11.67 8.54 -13.86
CA ASP A 78 -11.64 9.45 -15.00
C ASP A 78 -10.22 10.00 -15.25
N SER A 79 -9.33 9.88 -14.26
CA SER A 79 -7.92 10.28 -14.36
C SER A 79 -6.96 9.36 -13.60
N ASP A 80 -5.65 9.50 -13.88
CA ASP A 80 -4.59 8.79 -13.17
C ASP A 80 -4.55 9.17 -11.68
N LEU A 81 -4.81 10.43 -11.31
CA LEU A 81 -4.83 10.86 -9.91
C LEU A 81 -6.03 10.27 -9.16
N GLU A 82 -7.20 10.24 -9.81
CA GLU A 82 -8.38 9.58 -9.24
C GLU A 82 -8.12 8.08 -9.05
N ALA A 83 -7.51 7.42 -10.03
CA ALA A 83 -7.13 6.02 -9.92
C ALA A 83 -6.16 5.77 -8.76
N ILE A 84 -5.15 6.63 -8.57
CA ILE A 84 -4.26 6.59 -7.41
C ILE A 84 -5.05 6.77 -6.10
N GLY A 85 -6.00 7.70 -6.06
CA GLY A 85 -6.87 7.93 -4.90
C GLY A 85 -7.69 6.69 -4.54
N LEU A 86 -8.29 6.04 -5.54
CA LEU A 86 -9.00 4.78 -5.40
C LEU A 86 -8.08 3.66 -4.91
N ALA A 87 -6.87 3.53 -5.46
CA ALA A 87 -5.88 2.52 -5.04
C ALA A 87 -5.44 2.66 -3.58
N LEU A 88 -5.46 3.89 -3.06
CA LEU A 88 -5.11 4.21 -1.68
C LEU A 88 -6.30 4.17 -0.72
N THR A 89 -7.51 3.90 -1.22
CA THR A 89 -8.73 3.79 -0.43
C THR A 89 -8.90 2.36 0.08
N PRO A 90 -9.19 2.14 1.38
CA PRO A 90 -9.26 0.80 1.94
C PRO A 90 -10.39 -0.01 1.30
N GLY A 91 -10.06 -1.22 0.84
CA GLY A 91 -11.05 -2.17 0.32
C GLY A 91 -11.37 -2.02 -1.17
N ILE A 92 -10.59 -1.21 -1.89
CA ILE A 92 -10.71 -0.98 -3.33
C ILE A 92 -9.63 -1.77 -4.06
N THR A 93 -10.01 -2.55 -5.06
CA THR A 93 -9.10 -3.40 -5.85
C THR A 93 -9.56 -3.46 -7.31
N GLY A 94 -8.62 -3.58 -8.25
CA GLY A 94 -8.92 -3.73 -9.67
C GLY A 94 -9.59 -5.07 -10.05
N THR A 95 -9.44 -6.12 -9.24
CA THR A 95 -9.89 -7.48 -9.58
C THR A 95 -11.35 -7.78 -9.25
N THR A 96 -12.01 -7.03 -8.37
CA THR A 96 -13.43 -7.27 -8.02
C THR A 96 -14.18 -6.00 -7.66
N ARG A 97 -15.40 -5.82 -8.20
CA ARG A 97 -16.37 -4.81 -7.73
C ARG A 97 -16.86 -4.99 -6.29
N ASN A 98 -16.70 -6.20 -5.75
CA ASN A 98 -17.03 -6.49 -4.37
C ASN A 98 -15.84 -6.17 -3.47
N LEU A 99 -16.10 -5.53 -2.33
CA LEU A 99 -15.12 -5.40 -1.24
C LEU A 99 -14.78 -6.81 -0.72
N GLY A 100 -13.62 -7.32 -1.12
CA GLY A 100 -13.05 -8.56 -0.59
C GLY A 100 -12.68 -9.58 -1.66
N GLY A 101 -11.39 -9.65 -1.98
CA GLY A 101 -10.74 -10.93 -2.24
C GLY A 101 -10.65 -11.77 -0.96
N THR A 102 -9.92 -12.89 -1.02
CA THR A 102 -9.59 -13.72 0.15
C THR A 102 -9.01 -12.88 1.30
N ASP A 103 -8.90 -13.40 2.53
CA ASP A 103 -8.38 -12.66 3.70
C ASP A 103 -6.99 -11.99 3.47
N TYR A 104 -6.31 -12.32 2.37
CA TYR A 104 -5.06 -11.76 1.87
C TYR A 104 -5.19 -10.77 0.68
N ASN A 105 -6.31 -10.76 -0.06
CA ASN A 105 -6.47 -10.05 -1.35
C ASN A 105 -7.57 -8.96 -1.31
N ALA A 106 -7.79 -8.31 -0.17
CA ALA A 106 -8.89 -7.38 0.04
C ALA A 106 -8.70 -5.97 -0.54
N GLY A 107 -7.71 -5.70 -1.40
CA GLY A 107 -7.47 -4.36 -1.96
C GLY A 107 -7.14 -3.32 -0.89
N ALA A 108 -6.30 -3.69 0.08
CA ALA A 108 -5.96 -2.83 1.21
C ALA A 108 -4.45 -2.63 1.41
N GLY A 109 -3.60 -3.34 0.64
CA GLY A 109 -2.14 -3.28 0.77
C GLY A 109 -1.57 -1.86 0.71
N LEU A 110 -1.88 -1.11 -0.35
CA LEU A 110 -1.40 0.27 -0.51
C LEU A 110 -1.97 1.21 0.57
N PHE A 111 -3.23 1.03 0.97
CA PHE A 111 -3.81 1.77 2.10
C PHE A 111 -3.02 1.52 3.40
N PHE A 112 -2.65 0.26 3.69
CA PHE A 112 -1.87 -0.07 4.89
C PHE A 112 -0.47 0.53 4.84
N ILE A 113 0.23 0.37 3.72
CA ILE A 113 1.58 0.91 3.53
C ILE A 113 1.56 2.44 3.75
N LYS A 114 0.59 3.14 3.16
CA LYS A 114 0.38 4.59 3.39
C LYS A 114 0.06 4.89 4.86
N SER A 115 -0.82 4.12 5.48
CA SER A 115 -1.25 4.33 6.88
C SER A 115 -0.09 4.16 7.86
N ILE A 116 0.76 3.15 7.63
CA ILE A 116 2.01 2.94 8.36
C ILE A 116 2.92 4.15 8.22
N ALA A 117 3.17 4.62 6.99
CA ALA A 117 3.99 5.80 6.77
C ALA A 117 3.41 7.02 7.52
N LYS A 118 2.09 7.16 7.54
CA LYS A 118 1.41 8.25 8.25
C LYS A 118 1.59 8.18 9.77
N VAL A 119 1.39 7.01 10.37
CA VAL A 119 1.58 6.77 11.82
C VAL A 119 3.01 7.04 12.23
N ASN A 120 3.97 6.55 11.46
CA ASN A 120 5.40 6.74 11.72
C ASN A 120 5.91 8.12 11.27
N ARG A 121 5.02 8.99 10.78
CA ARG A 121 5.34 10.36 10.31
C ARG A 121 6.42 10.37 9.22
N ASN A 122 6.42 9.35 8.39
CA ASN A 122 7.34 9.11 7.30
C ASN A 122 6.74 9.55 5.96
N PHE A 123 7.58 9.52 4.92
CA PHE A 123 7.14 9.75 3.56
C PHE A 123 6.61 8.46 2.93
N PHE A 124 5.59 8.63 2.10
CA PHE A 124 5.09 7.63 1.17
C PHE A 124 4.81 8.34 -0.14
N MET A 125 5.11 7.71 -1.27
CA MET A 125 4.81 8.24 -2.59
C MET A 125 4.39 7.13 -3.54
N ILE A 126 3.51 7.47 -4.46
CA ILE A 126 3.07 6.62 -5.56
C ILE A 126 2.96 7.47 -6.83
N TYR A 127 3.39 6.89 -7.94
CA TYR A 127 3.42 7.49 -9.26
C TYR A 127 2.94 6.47 -10.30
N SER A 128 2.03 6.86 -11.17
CA SER A 128 1.53 6.03 -12.27
C SER A 128 0.93 6.93 -13.33
N GLY A 129 1.15 6.60 -14.60
CA GLY A 129 0.66 7.42 -15.71
C GLY A 129 1.23 8.83 -15.64
N ASN A 130 0.39 9.86 -15.64
CA ASN A 130 0.79 11.27 -15.52
C ASN A 130 0.55 11.86 -14.11
N ALA A 131 0.27 11.04 -13.10
CA ALA A 131 -0.10 11.52 -11.77
C ALA A 131 0.84 11.03 -10.66
N MET A 132 0.90 11.83 -9.58
CA MET A 132 1.64 11.52 -8.36
C MET A 132 0.81 11.83 -7.12
N TYR A 133 0.90 10.95 -6.12
CA TYR A 133 0.53 11.26 -4.74
C TYR A 133 1.73 11.07 -3.82
N LYS A 134 2.03 12.07 -2.99
CA LYS A 134 3.08 12.02 -1.97
C LYS A 134 2.52 12.45 -0.62
N LEU A 135 2.50 11.52 0.33
CA LEU A 135 2.18 11.81 1.72
C LEU A 135 3.29 12.66 2.36
N LEU A 136 2.92 13.78 2.95
CA LEU A 136 3.83 14.65 3.69
C LEU A 136 3.83 14.30 5.19
N ARG A 137 4.96 14.54 5.85
CA ARG A 137 5.11 14.24 7.27
C ARG A 137 4.11 15.01 8.12
N THR A 138 3.46 14.32 9.05
CA THR A 138 2.59 14.96 10.04
C THR A 138 3.45 15.69 11.08
N LYS A 139 3.19 17.00 11.30
CA LYS A 139 3.87 17.81 12.32
C LYS A 139 3.81 17.13 13.69
N ARG A 140 4.93 17.07 14.42
CA ARG A 140 5.04 16.40 15.74
C ARG A 140 3.96 16.82 16.75
N THR A 141 3.52 18.07 16.69
CA THR A 141 2.48 18.64 17.57
C THR A 141 1.06 18.16 17.27
N LYS A 142 0.80 17.58 16.10
CA LYS A 142 -0.53 17.08 15.73
C LYS A 142 -0.66 15.59 16.05
N ARG A 143 -1.83 15.22 16.58
CA ARG A 143 -2.25 13.81 16.70
C ARG A 143 -2.40 13.21 15.30
N VAL A 144 -1.90 11.99 15.11
CA VAL A 144 -2.11 11.26 13.87
C VAL A 144 -3.52 10.68 13.85
N THR A 145 -4.22 10.88 12.74
CA THR A 145 -5.53 10.26 12.44
C THR A 145 -5.41 9.49 11.14
N LEU A 146 -6.15 8.40 10.96
CA LEU A 146 -6.24 7.70 9.69
C LEU A 146 -7.56 8.07 9.00
N SER A 147 -7.52 8.27 7.69
CA SER A 147 -8.70 8.52 6.87
C SER A 147 -8.75 7.53 5.73
N ALA A 148 -9.96 7.07 5.41
CA ALA A 148 -10.20 6.24 4.23
C ALA A 148 -9.94 7.00 2.93
N ASP A 149 -10.26 8.31 2.92
CA ASP A 149 -9.97 9.20 1.80
C ASP A 149 -8.51 9.69 1.90
N PRO A 150 -7.63 9.32 0.96
CA PRO A 150 -6.23 9.73 0.98
C PRO A 150 -6.06 11.25 0.81
N PHE A 151 -6.97 11.94 0.13
CA PHE A 151 -6.85 13.37 -0.12
C PHE A 151 -7.14 14.23 1.14
N LYS A 152 -7.65 13.62 2.22
CA LYS A 152 -7.74 14.26 3.55
C LYS A 152 -6.42 14.23 4.32
N ASP A 153 -5.44 13.45 3.87
CA ASP A 153 -4.11 13.45 4.47
C ASP A 153 -3.35 14.72 4.07
N ASN A 154 -2.34 15.10 4.87
CA ASN A 154 -1.40 16.13 4.45
C ASN A 154 -0.54 15.56 3.32
N HIS A 155 -0.81 15.95 2.08
CA HIS A 155 -0.16 15.39 0.90
C HIS A 155 0.22 16.50 -0.09
N SER A 156 1.14 16.17 -0.99
CA SER A 156 1.42 16.91 -2.22
C SER A 156 1.22 15.97 -3.38
N GLY A 157 0.78 16.46 -4.51
CA GLY A 157 0.50 15.63 -5.67
C GLY A 157 -0.29 16.40 -6.71
N GLY A 158 -0.58 15.74 -7.82
CA GLY A 158 -1.29 16.34 -8.93
C GLY A 158 -1.22 15.47 -10.18
N GLU A 159 -1.62 16.09 -11.28
CA GLU A 159 -1.58 15.53 -12.63
C GLU A 159 -0.54 16.30 -13.47
N ASP A 160 -0.52 16.04 -14.77
CA ASP A 160 0.35 16.70 -15.75
C ASP A 160 1.86 16.47 -15.57
N PHE A 161 2.22 15.40 -14.87
CA PHE A 161 3.60 14.93 -14.82
C PHE A 161 3.97 14.13 -16.09
N PRO A 162 5.27 13.99 -16.42
CA PRO A 162 5.70 13.19 -17.57
C PRO A 162 5.17 11.74 -17.50
N TYR A 163 4.45 11.32 -18.53
CA TYR A 163 3.80 10.01 -18.52
C TYR A 163 4.78 8.85 -18.29
N TRP A 164 4.45 7.97 -17.34
CA TRP A 164 5.14 6.70 -17.09
C TRP A 164 4.18 5.53 -17.27
N GLN A 165 4.56 4.59 -18.13
CA GLN A 165 3.83 3.34 -18.34
C GLN A 165 4.22 2.31 -17.27
N GLY A 166 3.55 2.36 -16.12
CA GLY A 166 3.75 1.44 -15.00
C GLY A 166 3.45 2.12 -13.67
N THR A 167 3.94 1.53 -12.58
CA THR A 167 3.78 2.09 -11.23
C THR A 167 5.13 2.21 -10.53
N ALA A 168 5.35 3.31 -9.82
CA ALA A 168 6.44 3.45 -8.86
C ALA A 168 5.90 3.77 -7.47
N VAL A 169 6.37 3.07 -6.44
CA VAL A 169 6.01 3.31 -5.04
C VAL A 169 7.27 3.44 -4.20
N GLY A 170 7.30 4.44 -3.31
CA GLY A 170 8.39 4.67 -2.37
C GLY A 170 7.88 4.89 -0.95
N ILE A 171 8.60 4.37 0.04
CA ILE A 171 8.27 4.54 1.46
C ILE A 171 9.52 4.62 2.35
N ASP A 172 9.48 5.53 3.32
CA ASP A 172 10.45 5.61 4.41
C ASP A 172 9.95 4.79 5.62
N ILE A 173 10.85 4.03 6.27
CA ILE A 173 10.57 3.25 7.48
C ILE A 173 11.60 3.65 8.54
N SER A 174 11.14 4.09 9.71
CA SER A 174 12.01 4.31 10.86
C SER A 174 12.16 3.01 11.63
N LEU A 175 13.38 2.66 12.01
CA LEU A 175 13.66 1.44 12.78
C LEU A 175 13.35 1.60 14.28
N ASP A 176 13.13 2.84 14.74
CA ASP A 176 12.76 3.13 16.13
C ASP A 176 11.27 2.85 16.44
N SER A 177 10.44 2.66 15.40
CA SER A 177 8.97 2.56 15.51
C SER A 177 8.43 1.20 15.05
N THR A 178 9.23 0.13 15.16
CA THR A 178 8.88 -1.20 14.62
C THR A 178 7.80 -1.91 15.42
N GLU A 179 7.69 -1.67 16.73
CA GLU A 179 6.58 -2.19 17.55
C GLU A 179 5.24 -1.54 17.18
N GLU A 180 5.25 -0.22 16.95
CA GLU A 180 4.06 0.54 16.53
C GLU A 180 3.52 0.02 15.20
N PHE A 181 4.43 -0.38 14.29
CA PHE A 181 4.08 -1.04 13.05
C PHE A 181 3.33 -2.35 13.28
N SER A 182 3.91 -3.28 14.06
CA SER A 182 3.32 -4.62 14.27
C SER A 182 1.95 -4.52 14.90
N ASN A 183 1.81 -3.64 15.91
CA ASN A 183 0.54 -3.38 16.57
C ASN A 183 -0.51 -2.77 15.63
N LEU A 184 -0.11 -1.80 14.80
CA LEU A 184 -1.00 -1.18 13.81
C LEU A 184 -1.48 -2.23 12.80
N LEU A 185 -0.58 -3.09 12.33
CA LEU A 185 -0.90 -4.09 11.33
C LEU A 185 -1.84 -5.16 11.89
N GLU A 186 -1.60 -5.60 13.13
CA GLU A 186 -2.50 -6.53 13.83
C GLU A 186 -3.89 -5.91 14.03
N LEU A 187 -3.96 -4.66 14.53
CA LEU A 187 -5.21 -3.96 14.74
C LEU A 187 -6.01 -3.84 13.44
N ILE A 188 -5.37 -3.41 12.36
CA ILE A 188 -6.05 -3.19 11.09
C ILE A 188 -6.47 -4.52 10.46
N ARG A 189 -5.62 -5.56 10.49
CA ARG A 189 -5.99 -6.91 10.03
C ARG A 189 -7.21 -7.42 10.77
N LYS A 190 -7.27 -7.21 12.09
CA LYS A 190 -8.42 -7.57 12.92
C LYS A 190 -9.67 -6.80 12.50
N THR A 191 -9.59 -5.48 12.35
CA THR A 191 -10.72 -4.64 11.92
C THR A 191 -11.27 -5.05 10.56
N ILE A 192 -10.41 -5.35 9.59
CA ILE A 192 -10.87 -5.75 8.24
C ILE A 192 -11.43 -7.17 8.25
N SER A 193 -10.80 -8.10 8.98
CA SER A 193 -11.35 -9.44 9.17
C SER A 193 -12.74 -9.40 9.80
N GLU A 194 -12.95 -8.52 10.79
CA GLU A 194 -14.24 -8.29 11.44
C GLU A 194 -15.25 -7.64 10.47
N ALA A 195 -14.84 -6.64 9.69
CA ALA A 195 -15.69 -5.99 8.69
C ALA A 195 -16.15 -6.98 7.59
N ILE A 196 -15.24 -7.80 7.07
CA ILE A 196 -15.54 -8.85 6.10
C ILE A 196 -16.49 -9.88 6.70
N LYS A 197 -16.23 -10.36 7.92
CA LYS A 197 -17.13 -11.32 8.62
C LYS A 197 -18.52 -10.75 8.83
N THR A 198 -18.63 -9.48 9.24
CA THR A 198 -19.91 -8.81 9.50
C THR A 198 -20.71 -8.67 8.20
N ARG A 199 -20.06 -8.22 7.12
CA ARG A 199 -20.70 -8.03 5.82
C ARG A 199 -21.09 -9.34 5.15
N LYS A 200 -20.29 -10.42 5.29
CA LYS A 200 -20.70 -11.78 4.89
C LYS A 200 -21.95 -12.23 5.65
N LYS A 201 -22.01 -12.03 6.98
CA LYS A 201 -23.20 -12.36 7.78
C LYS A 201 -24.44 -11.58 7.32
N GLU A 202 -24.29 -10.31 6.95
CA GLU A 202 -25.39 -9.50 6.41
C GLU A 202 -25.88 -10.00 5.04
N ILE A 203 -24.97 -10.41 4.16
CA ILE A 203 -25.32 -11.01 2.85
C ILE A 203 -26.04 -12.34 3.06
N TYR A 204 -25.55 -13.22 3.95
CA TYR A 204 -26.21 -14.48 4.28
C TYR A 204 -27.58 -14.29 4.95
N LYS A 205 -27.75 -13.25 5.77
CA LYS A 205 -29.06 -12.90 6.35
C LYS A 205 -30.05 -12.33 5.32
N ARG A 206 -29.56 -11.69 4.26
CA ARG A 206 -30.39 -11.20 3.14
C ARG A 206 -30.72 -12.30 2.13
N ALA A 207 -29.90 -13.35 2.05
CA ALA A 207 -30.13 -14.54 1.24
C ALA A 207 -31.04 -15.57 1.94
N ILE A 208 -32.14 -15.12 2.54
CA ILE A 208 -33.25 -16.01 2.89
C ILE A 208 -34.05 -16.22 1.59
N PHE A 209 -33.92 -17.42 1.05
CA PHE A 209 -34.54 -17.89 -0.19
C PHE A 209 -36.07 -17.87 -0.08
N ILE A 210 -36.73 -17.37 -1.13
CA ILE A 210 -38.04 -17.88 -1.60
C ILE A 210 -37.73 -18.99 -2.59
#